data_AF-A0A379VRA1-F1
#
_entry.id   AF-A0A379VRA1-F1
#
_cell.length_a   1.000
_cell.length_b   1.000
_cell.length_c   1.000
_cell.angle_alpha   90.00
_cell.angle_beta   90.00
_cell.angle_gamma   90.00
#
_symmetry.space_group_name_H-M   'P 1'
#
loop_
_entity.id
_entity.type
_entity.pdbx_description
1 polymer ?
#
loop_
_entity_poly.entity_id
_entity_poly.type
_entity_poly.pdbx_seq_one_letter_code
_entity_poly.pdbx_strand_id
1 'polypeptide(L)'
;MNLSFDLRVEPLNHYKLDAATTQRLREGDIVALDDQYTFIQRIPRSHYVLAVGPVPYLYFLHQMRLLDIALMALIAFSLAFPVFIWMRPHWQEMLRLESAAQRFGEGHLTERLHFDNGSSFERLGVAFNQMADNINALIASKKQLIDGIAHELRTPLVRLRYRLEMSENLTPPGITGAQSRYWSAGSAD
;
A
#
# COMPACT_ATOMS: atom_id res chain seq x y z
N MET A 1 -57.02 9.14 21.03
CA MET A 1 -56.09 8.40 21.90
C MET A 1 -56.90 7.82 23.05
N ASN A 2 -57.32 6.55 22.92
CA ASN A 2 -58.10 5.84 23.93
C ASN A 2 -57.19 4.72 24.49
N LEU A 3 -56.56 4.96 25.64
CA LEU A 3 -55.72 3.98 26.32
C LEU A 3 -56.63 3.10 27.20
N SER A 4 -57.30 2.14 26.57
CA SER A 4 -58.10 1.13 27.26
C SER A 4 -57.16 0.03 27.75
N PHE A 5 -56.67 0.16 29.00
CA PHE A 5 -55.94 -0.92 29.66
C PHE A 5 -56.95 -1.97 30.14
N ASP A 6 -56.85 -3.20 29.63
CA ASP A 6 -57.72 -4.32 30.02
C ASP A 6 -57.28 -4.82 31.41
N LEU A 7 -57.90 -4.28 32.47
CA LEU A 7 -57.64 -4.69 33.85
C LEU A 7 -58.22 -6.08 34.07
N ARG A 8 -57.36 -7.10 34.16
CA ARG A 8 -57.76 -8.46 34.55
C ARG A 8 -57.25 -8.78 35.95
N VAL A 9 -58.13 -9.37 36.74
CA VAL A 9 -57.83 -9.78 38.12
C VAL A 9 -57.58 -11.28 38.11
N GLU A 10 -56.32 -11.69 38.29
CA GLU A 10 -55.93 -13.12 38.34
C GLU A 10 -55.49 -13.54 39.74
N PRO A 11 -55.74 -14.80 40.15
CA PRO A 11 -55.34 -15.32 41.45
C PRO A 11 -53.83 -15.59 41.53
N LEU A 12 -53.24 -15.30 42.69
CA LEU A 12 -51.80 -15.36 42.98
C LEU A 12 -51.10 -16.71 42.73
N ASN A 13 -51.87 -17.80 42.60
CA ASN A 13 -51.33 -19.16 42.49
C ASN A 13 -50.80 -19.51 41.09
N HIS A 14 -50.99 -18.65 40.09
CA HIS A 14 -50.53 -18.92 38.72
C HIS A 14 -49.04 -18.56 38.51
N TYR A 15 -48.47 -17.69 39.35
CA TYR A 15 -47.10 -17.20 39.18
C TYR A 15 -46.16 -17.83 40.20
N LYS A 16 -45.11 -18.53 39.71
CA LYS A 16 -44.02 -19.06 40.53
C LYS A 16 -43.17 -17.90 41.05
N LEU A 17 -43.56 -17.33 42.17
CA LEU A 17 -42.86 -16.24 42.84
C LEU A 17 -41.81 -16.82 43.80
N ASP A 18 -40.58 -16.32 43.74
CA ASP A 18 -39.52 -16.66 44.68
C ASP A 18 -39.89 -16.20 46.11
N ALA A 19 -39.33 -16.87 47.14
CA ALA A 19 -39.67 -16.62 48.54
C ALA A 19 -39.35 -15.18 48.97
N ALA A 20 -38.27 -14.60 48.44
CA ALA A 20 -37.90 -13.21 48.65
C ALA A 20 -38.92 -12.23 48.03
N THR A 21 -39.44 -12.56 46.85
CA THR A 21 -40.41 -11.75 46.11
C THR A 21 -41.79 -11.76 46.78
N THR A 22 -42.18 -12.91 47.35
CA THR A 22 -43.44 -13.10 48.07
C THR A 22 -43.48 -12.32 49.39
N GLN A 23 -42.33 -12.14 50.05
CA GLN A 23 -42.21 -11.32 51.25
C GLN A 23 -42.41 -9.83 50.93
N ARG A 24 -41.78 -9.33 49.88
CA ARG A 24 -41.86 -7.91 49.46
C ARG A 24 -43.27 -7.52 49.00
N LEU A 25 -43.95 -8.42 48.28
CA LEU A 25 -45.38 -8.25 47.94
C LEU A 25 -46.30 -8.23 49.17
N ARG A 26 -45.92 -8.89 50.28
CA ARG A 26 -46.70 -8.85 51.54
C ARG A 26 -46.55 -7.53 52.28
N GLU A 27 -45.39 -6.90 52.15
CA GLU A 27 -45.07 -5.60 52.75
C GLU A 27 -45.63 -4.41 51.95
N GLY A 28 -46.22 -4.65 50.77
CA GLY A 28 -46.87 -3.62 49.96
C GLY A 28 -45.98 -3.01 48.88
N ASP A 29 -44.78 -3.57 48.67
CA ASP A 29 -43.86 -3.11 47.63
C ASP A 29 -44.30 -3.55 46.23
N ILE A 30 -44.02 -2.68 45.25
CA ILE A 30 -44.21 -2.95 43.82
C ILE A 30 -43.08 -3.87 43.36
N VAL A 31 -43.41 -5.10 42.95
CA VAL A 31 -42.45 -6.02 42.36
C VAL A 31 -42.68 -6.08 40.86
N ALA A 32 -41.66 -5.69 40.10
CA ALA A 32 -41.60 -5.94 38.66
C ALA A 32 -41.12 -7.38 38.42
N LEU A 33 -41.96 -8.21 37.81
CA LEU A 33 -41.56 -9.52 37.32
C LEU A 33 -40.93 -9.36 35.93
N ASP A 34 -39.59 -9.42 35.90
CA ASP A 34 -38.76 -9.10 34.73
C ASP A 34 -38.98 -10.06 33.53
N ASP A 35 -39.58 -11.24 33.77
CA ASP A 35 -39.73 -12.27 32.74
C ASP A 35 -41.04 -12.15 31.92
N GLN A 36 -41.98 -11.27 32.33
CA GLN A 36 -43.25 -11.07 31.63
C GLN A 36 -43.74 -9.60 31.55
N TYR A 37 -42.90 -8.62 31.91
CA TYR A 37 -43.21 -7.18 31.85
C TYR A 37 -44.63 -6.84 32.34
N THR A 38 -45.05 -7.49 33.43
CA THR A 38 -46.37 -7.31 34.03
C THR A 38 -46.16 -6.64 35.37
N PHE A 39 -46.72 -5.43 35.52
CA PHE A 39 -46.69 -4.71 36.78
C PHE A 39 -47.83 -5.24 37.66
N ILE A 40 -47.47 -5.77 38.82
CA ILE A 40 -48.40 -6.40 39.76
C ILE A 40 -48.44 -5.51 41.01
N GLN A 41 -49.57 -4.82 41.25
CA GLN A 41 -49.78 -4.00 42.45
C GLN A 41 -50.95 -4.54 43.28
N ARG A 42 -50.68 -4.92 44.53
CA ARG A 42 -51.70 -5.47 45.45
C ARG A 42 -52.47 -4.34 46.13
N ILE A 43 -53.80 -4.43 46.13
CA ILE A 43 -54.67 -3.47 46.82
C ILE A 43 -54.79 -3.88 48.31
N PRO A 44 -54.64 -2.96 49.29
CA PRO A 44 -54.76 -3.30 50.70
C PRO A 44 -56.18 -3.79 51.07
N ARG A 45 -56.26 -4.85 51.89
CA ARG A 45 -57.48 -5.57 52.35
C ARG A 45 -58.23 -6.47 51.34
N SER A 46 -57.58 -6.95 50.28
CA SER A 46 -58.18 -7.97 49.41
C SER A 46 -57.16 -8.95 48.83
N HIS A 47 -57.55 -10.21 48.62
CA HIS A 47 -56.74 -11.27 48.00
C HIS A 47 -56.66 -11.15 46.46
N TYR A 48 -56.83 -9.95 45.92
CA TYR A 48 -56.81 -9.67 44.49
C TYR A 48 -55.65 -8.73 44.15
N VAL A 49 -55.01 -8.99 43.01
CA VAL A 49 -53.89 -8.19 42.53
C VAL A 49 -54.23 -7.61 41.16
N LEU A 50 -53.93 -6.32 40.98
CA LEU A 50 -54.02 -5.67 39.69
C LEU A 50 -52.78 -6.08 38.89
N ALA A 51 -52.97 -6.86 37.84
CA ALA A 51 -51.94 -7.13 36.84
C ALA A 51 -52.18 -6.18 35.66
N VAL A 52 -51.21 -5.31 35.38
CA VAL A 52 -51.18 -4.49 34.16
C VAL A 52 -50.11 -5.05 33.25
N GLY A 53 -50.53 -5.81 32.24
CA GLY A 53 -49.67 -6.46 31.25
C GLY A 53 -50.43 -7.59 30.55
N PRO A 54 -50.04 -8.01 29.34
CA PRO A 54 -48.75 -7.74 28.70
C PRO A 54 -48.79 -6.55 27.72
N VAL A 55 -47.78 -5.68 27.78
CA VAL A 55 -47.61 -4.56 26.84
C VAL A 55 -46.95 -5.07 25.54
N PRO A 56 -47.66 -5.15 24.40
CA PRO A 56 -47.14 -5.76 23.17
C PRO A 56 -46.00 -4.98 22.50
N TYR A 57 -45.71 -3.75 22.96
CA TYR A 57 -44.70 -2.87 22.36
C TYR A 57 -43.26 -3.35 22.57
N LEU A 58 -42.98 -4.21 23.57
CA LEU A 58 -41.63 -4.68 23.85
C LEU A 58 -41.16 -5.78 22.89
N TYR A 59 -42.08 -6.50 22.22
CA TYR A 59 -41.72 -7.48 21.19
C TYR A 59 -41.16 -6.78 19.93
N PHE A 60 -41.71 -5.61 19.59
CA PHE A 60 -41.22 -4.80 18.46
C PHE A 60 -39.80 -4.28 18.68
N LEU A 61 -39.38 -4.00 19.92
CA LEU A 61 -38.04 -3.49 20.20
C LEU A 61 -36.93 -4.50 19.88
N HIS A 62 -37.17 -5.82 19.96
CA HIS A 62 -36.16 -6.82 19.59
C HIS A 62 -36.14 -7.11 18.08
N GLN A 63 -37.30 -7.16 17.41
CA GLN A 63 -37.37 -7.37 15.96
C GLN A 63 -36.84 -6.16 15.17
N MET A 64 -37.07 -4.94 15.66
CA MET A 64 -36.57 -3.70 15.03
C MET A 64 -35.05 -3.54 15.15
N ARG A 65 -34.39 -4.14 16.15
CA ARG A 65 -32.93 -4.05 16.29
C ARG A 65 -32.19 -4.69 15.12
N LEU A 66 -32.65 -5.82 14.61
CA LEU A 66 -32.02 -6.43 13.43
C LEU A 66 -32.25 -5.60 12.18
N LEU A 67 -33.44 -5.00 12.04
CA LEU A 67 -33.77 -4.13 10.93
C LEU A 67 -32.93 -2.84 10.96
N ASP A 68 -32.77 -2.23 12.14
CA ASP A 68 -31.94 -1.04 12.35
C ASP A 68 -30.45 -1.32 12.12
N ILE A 69 -29.93 -2.46 12.61
CA ILE A 69 -28.55 -2.88 12.34
C ILE A 69 -28.35 -3.13 10.85
N ALA A 70 -29.30 -3.79 10.19
CA ALA A 70 -29.26 -4.01 8.75
C ALA A 70 -29.29 -2.70 7.97
N LEU A 71 -30.12 -1.73 8.38
CA LEU A 71 -30.21 -0.40 7.77
C LEU A 71 -28.93 0.40 7.99
N MET A 72 -28.37 0.41 9.21
CA MET A 72 -27.08 1.04 9.50
C MET A 72 -25.95 0.40 8.70
N ALA A 73 -25.91 -0.93 8.60
CA ALA A 73 -24.94 -1.64 7.80
C ALA A 73 -25.11 -1.28 6.32
N LEU A 74 -26.34 -1.24 5.80
CA LEU A 74 -26.61 -0.85 4.41
C LEU A 74 -26.13 0.57 4.12
N ILE A 75 -26.40 1.52 5.00
CA ILE A 75 -25.92 2.90 4.88
C ILE A 75 -24.39 2.93 4.92
N ALA A 76 -23.78 2.26 5.92
CA ALA A 76 -22.33 2.19 6.05
C ALA A 76 -21.67 1.58 4.81
N PHE A 77 -22.20 0.47 4.29
CA PHE A 77 -21.72 -0.15 3.06
C PHE A 77 -21.98 0.73 1.84
N SER A 78 -23.13 1.39 1.74
CA SER A 78 -23.44 2.29 0.62
C SER A 78 -22.50 3.50 0.57
N LEU A 79 -21.99 3.97 1.71
CA LEU A 79 -20.99 5.04 1.79
C LEU A 79 -19.56 4.52 1.63
N ALA A 80 -19.24 3.38 2.23
CA ALA A 80 -17.89 2.81 2.19
C ALA A 80 -17.56 2.17 0.84
N PHE A 81 -18.53 1.53 0.18
CA PHE A 81 -18.30 0.78 -1.04
C PHE A 81 -17.84 1.67 -2.21
N PRO A 82 -18.47 2.83 -2.50
CA PRO A 82 -17.98 3.74 -3.53
C PRO A 82 -16.59 4.26 -3.21
N VAL A 83 -16.33 4.68 -1.97
CA VAL A 83 -15.02 5.19 -1.53
C VAL A 83 -13.95 4.11 -1.68
N PHE A 84 -14.25 2.87 -1.29
CA PHE A 84 -13.34 1.74 -1.42
C PHE A 84 -13.05 1.42 -2.89
N ILE A 85 -14.06 1.42 -3.75
CA ILE A 85 -13.89 1.21 -5.19
C ILE A 85 -13.03 2.31 -5.82
N TRP A 86 -13.20 3.56 -5.37
CA TRP A 86 -12.46 4.71 -5.88
C TRP A 86 -11.01 4.75 -5.39
N MET A 87 -10.76 4.28 -4.17
CA MET A 87 -9.41 4.25 -3.58
C MET A 87 -8.49 3.21 -4.23
N ARG A 88 -9.06 2.07 -4.67
CA ARG A 88 -8.32 0.96 -5.29
C ARG A 88 -7.43 1.37 -6.48
N PRO A 89 -7.93 2.05 -7.52
CA PRO A 89 -7.12 2.44 -8.68
C PRO A 89 -5.99 3.40 -8.31
N HIS A 90 -6.23 4.38 -7.44
CA HIS A 90 -5.18 5.32 -7.00
C HIS A 90 -3.99 4.62 -6.33
N TRP A 91 -4.24 3.59 -5.53
CA TRP A 91 -3.16 2.82 -4.90
C TRP A 91 -2.35 2.01 -5.92
N GLN A 92 -3.01 1.45 -6.94
CA GLN A 92 -2.34 0.71 -8.01
C GLN A 92 -1.44 1.60 -8.86
N GLU A 93 -1.85 2.84 -9.14
CA GLU A 93 -1.03 3.80 -9.88
C GLU A 93 0.27 4.15 -9.15
N MET A 94 0.20 4.31 -7.81
CA MET A 94 1.38 4.55 -6.99
C MET A 94 2.35 3.36 -6.99
N LEU A 95 1.83 2.13 -6.87
CA LEU A 95 2.64 0.92 -6.95
C LEU A 95 3.28 0.74 -8.34
N ARG A 96 2.59 1.13 -9.42
CA ARG A 96 3.16 1.11 -10.78
C ARG A 96 4.36 2.05 -10.88
N LEU A 97 4.24 3.27 -10.35
CA LEU A 97 5.35 4.23 -10.31
C LEU A 97 6.55 3.68 -9.52
N GLU A 98 6.29 3.13 -8.33
CA GLU A 98 7.34 2.52 -7.49
C GLU A 98 8.07 1.40 -8.24
N SER A 99 7.31 0.47 -8.84
CA SER A 99 7.88 -0.65 -9.58
C SER A 99 8.70 -0.20 -10.79
N ALA A 100 8.25 0.81 -11.52
CA ALA A 100 8.98 1.35 -12.67
C ALA A 100 10.25 2.07 -12.24
N ALA A 101 10.21 2.83 -11.14
CA ALA A 101 11.39 3.48 -10.58
C ALA A 101 12.45 2.46 -10.11
N GLN A 102 12.01 1.38 -9.46
CA GLN A 102 12.89 0.30 -9.03
C GLN A 102 13.55 -0.40 -10.24
N ARG A 103 12.76 -0.79 -11.24
CA ARG A 103 13.28 -1.43 -12.47
C ARG A 103 14.21 -0.50 -13.26
N PHE A 104 13.91 0.79 -13.29
CA PHE A 104 14.79 1.78 -13.90
C PHE A 104 16.14 1.86 -13.17
N GLY A 105 16.13 1.83 -11.83
CA GLY A 105 17.34 1.74 -11.00
C GLY A 105 18.15 0.45 -11.22
N GLU A 106 17.48 -0.65 -11.56
CA GLU A 106 18.11 -1.94 -11.91
C GLU A 106 18.71 -1.97 -13.34
N GLY A 107 18.56 -0.90 -14.12
CA GLY A 107 19.15 -0.75 -15.45
C GLY A 107 18.16 -0.94 -16.61
N HIS A 108 16.87 -1.10 -16.35
CA HIS A 108 15.83 -1.16 -17.39
C HIS A 108 15.41 0.25 -17.83
N LEU A 109 16.32 0.95 -18.51
CA LEU A 109 16.19 2.38 -18.84
C LEU A 109 15.17 2.70 -19.96
N THR A 110 14.61 1.67 -20.60
CA THR A 110 13.66 1.80 -21.72
C THR A 110 12.20 1.82 -21.25
N GLU A 111 11.93 1.49 -19.98
CA GLU A 111 10.56 1.53 -19.46
C GLU A 111 10.03 2.96 -19.41
N ARG A 112 8.77 3.13 -19.80
CA ARG A 112 8.07 4.42 -19.77
C ARG A 112 6.73 4.24 -19.07
N LEU A 113 6.44 5.15 -18.16
CA LEU A 113 5.17 5.17 -17.44
C LEU A 113 4.11 5.87 -18.27
N HIS A 114 2.96 5.22 -18.42
CA HIS A 114 1.77 5.78 -19.02
C HIS A 114 0.63 5.70 -18.00
N PHE A 115 0.09 6.87 -17.64
CA PHE A 115 -1.10 7.00 -16.81
C PHE A 115 -2.24 7.53 -17.68
N ASP A 116 -3.49 7.23 -17.30
CA ASP A 116 -4.67 7.70 -18.03
C ASP A 116 -4.78 9.23 -17.97
N ASN A 117 -5.22 9.85 -19.07
CA ASN A 117 -5.37 11.30 -19.18
C ASN A 117 -6.35 11.82 -18.11
N GLY A 118 -5.88 12.67 -17.20
CA GLY A 118 -6.66 13.19 -16.07
C GLY A 118 -6.42 12.50 -14.73
N SER A 119 -5.57 11.48 -14.65
CA SER A 119 -5.06 10.99 -13.36
C SER A 119 -4.17 12.05 -12.70
N SER A 120 -4.29 12.19 -11.37
CA SER A 120 -3.38 13.01 -10.55
C SER A 120 -1.90 12.64 -10.72
N PHE A 121 -1.61 11.42 -11.18
CA PHE A 121 -0.25 10.87 -11.36
C PHE A 121 0.32 11.07 -12.77
N GLU A 122 -0.47 11.57 -13.74
CA GLU A 122 -0.02 11.81 -15.12
C GLU A 122 1.24 12.70 -15.17
N ARG A 123 1.21 13.84 -14.47
CA ARG A 123 2.35 14.76 -14.39
C ARG A 123 3.61 14.09 -13.80
N LEU A 124 3.43 13.17 -12.86
CA LEU A 124 4.53 12.46 -12.23
C LEU A 124 5.14 11.42 -13.18
N GLY A 125 4.30 10.72 -13.96
CA GLY A 125 4.76 9.84 -15.03
C GLY A 125 5.53 10.58 -16.13
N VAL A 126 5.03 11.75 -16.54
CA VAL A 126 5.74 12.62 -17.51
C VAL A 126 7.10 13.05 -16.96
N ALA A 127 7.16 13.51 -15.71
CA ALA A 127 8.42 13.90 -15.08
C ALA A 127 9.41 12.74 -14.97
N PHE A 128 8.92 11.53 -14.64
CA PHE A 128 9.74 10.32 -14.61
C PHE A 128 10.30 9.97 -15.99
N ASN A 129 9.47 9.99 -17.03
CA ASN A 129 9.90 9.71 -18.40
C ASN A 129 10.96 10.72 -18.88
N GLN A 130 10.78 12.01 -18.56
CA GLN A 130 11.76 13.05 -18.87
C GLN A 130 13.11 12.79 -18.20
N MET A 131 13.10 12.37 -16.93
CA MET A 131 14.32 11.98 -16.20
C MET A 131 14.98 10.76 -16.86
N ALA A 132 14.19 9.76 -17.25
CA ALA A 132 14.68 8.58 -17.95
C ALA A 132 15.34 8.92 -19.30
N ASP A 133 14.76 9.83 -20.07
CA ASP A 133 15.32 10.29 -21.35
C ASP A 133 16.65 11.02 -21.14
N ASN A 134 16.73 11.91 -20.15
CA ASN A 134 17.95 12.64 -19.82
C ASN A 134 19.11 11.70 -19.45
N ILE A 135 18.82 10.68 -18.64
CA ILE A 135 19.83 9.68 -18.23
C ILE A 135 20.28 8.85 -19.44
N ASN A 136 19.35 8.41 -20.29
CA ASN A 136 19.70 7.68 -21.52
C ASN A 136 20.59 8.53 -22.44
N ALA A 137 20.28 9.80 -22.63
CA ALA A 137 21.09 10.72 -23.43
C ALA A 137 22.49 10.92 -22.84
N LEU A 138 22.60 11.01 -21.51
CA LEU A 138 23.88 11.15 -20.82
C LEU A 138 24.75 9.90 -20.98
N ILE A 139 24.15 8.71 -20.84
CA ILE A 139 24.86 7.44 -21.04
C ILE A 139 25.34 7.29 -22.49
N ALA A 140 24.47 7.62 -23.46
CA ALA A 140 24.83 7.61 -24.87
C ALA A 140 26.00 8.57 -25.17
N SER A 141 25.94 9.79 -24.65
CA SER A 141 27.00 10.79 -24.81
C SER A 141 28.32 10.32 -24.21
N LYS A 142 28.29 9.73 -23.00
CA LYS A 142 29.47 9.16 -22.35
C LYS A 142 30.07 8.03 -23.19
N LYS A 143 29.25 7.15 -23.74
CA LYS A 143 29.71 6.05 -24.60
C LYS A 143 30.38 6.57 -25.87
N GLN A 144 29.78 7.56 -26.52
CA GLN A 144 30.31 8.18 -27.73
C GLN A 144 31.64 8.90 -27.46
N LEU A 145 31.76 9.60 -26.33
CA LEU A 145 33.01 10.23 -25.92
C LEU A 145 34.13 9.19 -25.73
N ILE A 146 33.84 8.10 -25.00
CA ILE A 146 34.83 7.03 -24.76
C ILE A 146 35.26 6.38 -26.07
N ASP A 147 34.31 6.12 -26.97
CA ASP A 147 34.60 5.49 -28.26
C ASP A 147 35.43 6.42 -29.17
N GLY A 148 35.10 7.72 -29.17
CA GLY A 148 35.89 8.75 -29.86
C GLY A 148 37.32 8.85 -29.32
N ILE A 149 37.49 8.92 -28.00
CA ILE A 149 38.81 8.94 -27.35
C ILE A 149 39.60 7.67 -27.69
N ALA A 150 38.98 6.50 -27.66
CA ALA A 150 39.63 5.24 -28.01
C ALA A 150 40.12 5.24 -29.46
N HIS A 151 39.32 5.78 -30.39
CA HIS A 151 39.70 5.95 -31.78
C HIS A 151 40.89 6.91 -31.96
N GLU A 152 40.84 8.06 -31.29
CA GLU A 152 41.88 9.09 -31.40
C GLU A 152 43.20 8.69 -30.75
N LEU A 153 43.17 7.87 -29.68
CA LEU A 153 44.38 7.36 -29.02
C LEU A 153 45.03 6.20 -29.76
N ARG A 154 44.27 5.38 -30.51
CA ARG A 154 44.80 4.22 -31.22
C ARG A 154 45.84 4.62 -32.28
N THR A 155 45.55 5.67 -33.03
CA THR A 155 46.40 6.17 -34.13
C THR A 155 47.79 6.66 -33.66
N PRO A 156 47.91 7.53 -32.65
CA PRO A 156 49.21 7.98 -32.15
C PRO A 156 49.99 6.87 -31.43
N LEU A 157 49.32 5.95 -30.72
CA LEU A 157 49.99 4.80 -30.08
C LEU A 157 50.66 3.88 -31.09
N VAL A 158 49.98 3.56 -32.19
CA VAL A 158 50.55 2.77 -33.29
C VAL A 158 51.75 3.48 -33.90
N ARG A 159 51.65 4.81 -34.11
CA ARG A 159 52.78 5.61 -34.61
C ARG A 159 53.97 5.64 -33.63
N LEU A 160 53.71 5.71 -32.31
CA LEU A 160 54.77 5.69 -31.31
C LEU A 160 55.47 4.32 -31.27
N ARG A 161 54.71 3.23 -31.33
CA ARG A 161 55.27 1.87 -31.46
C ARG A 161 56.14 1.73 -32.71
N TYR A 162 55.66 2.22 -33.86
CA TYR A 162 56.43 2.18 -35.09
C TYR A 162 57.77 2.94 -34.98
N ARG A 163 57.77 4.11 -34.30
CA ARG A 163 59.02 4.85 -34.05
C ARG A 163 59.98 4.12 -33.11
N LEU A 164 59.47 3.40 -32.11
CA LEU A 164 60.27 2.58 -31.20
C LEU A 164 60.87 1.37 -31.90
N GLU A 165 60.07 0.64 -32.69
CA GLU A 165 60.54 -0.50 -33.50
C GLU A 165 61.62 -0.07 -34.51
N MET A 166 61.44 1.09 -35.15
CA MET A 166 62.46 1.65 -36.06
C MET A 166 63.76 1.99 -35.32
N SER A 167 63.66 2.52 -34.09
CA SER A 167 64.83 2.85 -33.27
C SER A 167 65.60 1.60 -32.82
N GLU A 168 64.90 0.53 -32.44
CA GLU A 168 65.54 -0.75 -32.12
C GLU A 168 66.24 -1.34 -33.35
N ASN A 169 65.60 -1.31 -34.52
CA ASN A 169 66.18 -1.83 -35.77
C ASN A 169 67.33 -0.96 -36.33
N LEU A 170 67.43 0.30 -35.90
CA LEU A 170 68.54 1.19 -36.25
C LEU A 170 69.74 1.06 -35.30
N THR A 171 69.68 0.19 -34.28
CA THR A 171 70.87 -0.17 -33.48
C THR A 171 71.76 -1.05 -34.36
N PRO A 172 72.92 -0.56 -34.87
CA PRO A 172 73.74 -1.34 -35.78
C PRO A 172 74.32 -2.54 -35.03
N PRO A 173 74.44 -3.74 -35.65
CA PRO A 173 75.28 -4.78 -35.09
C PRO A 173 76.67 -4.19 -34.90
N GLY A 174 77.17 -4.22 -33.66
CA GLY A 174 78.33 -3.47 -33.21
C GLY A 174 79.47 -3.53 -34.22
N ILE A 175 79.96 -2.36 -34.63
CA ILE A 175 81.23 -2.22 -35.35
C ILE A 175 82.33 -2.62 -34.37
N THR A 176 82.61 -3.92 -34.31
CA THR A 176 83.79 -4.45 -33.64
C THR A 176 84.68 -5.06 -34.71
N GLY A 177 85.72 -4.30 -35.10
CA GLY A 177 86.92 -4.84 -35.75
C GLY A 177 86.98 -4.79 -37.28
N ALA A 178 87.18 -3.60 -37.88
CA ALA A 178 87.67 -3.52 -39.26
C ALA A 178 88.37 -2.19 -39.59
N GLN A 179 89.32 -1.74 -38.76
CA GLN A 179 90.13 -0.56 -39.11
C GLN A 179 91.54 -0.61 -38.52
N SER A 180 92.40 -1.51 -39.01
CA SER A 180 93.84 -1.47 -38.66
C SER A 180 94.80 -1.92 -39.79
N ARG A 181 94.36 -1.95 -41.06
CA ARG A 181 95.16 -2.57 -42.14
C ARG A 181 95.22 -1.74 -43.42
N TYR A 182 95.59 -0.45 -43.37
CA TYR A 182 95.85 0.33 -44.61
C TYR A 182 96.94 1.43 -44.52
N TRP A 183 97.78 1.47 -43.48
CA TRP A 183 98.91 2.41 -43.41
C TRP A 183 100.22 1.69 -43.10
N SER A 184 100.71 0.88 -44.04
CA SER A 184 102.06 0.29 -43.98
C SER A 184 102.62 -0.14 -45.35
N ALA A 185 102.36 0.63 -46.41
CA ALA A 185 103.00 0.41 -47.70
C ALA A 185 103.14 1.73 -48.46
N GLY A 186 104.29 2.40 -48.32
CA GLY A 186 104.57 3.65 -49.02
C GLY A 186 105.83 4.37 -48.51
N SER A 187 106.91 3.64 -48.29
CA SER A 187 108.24 4.21 -48.06
C SER A 187 109.34 3.20 -48.42
N ALA A 188 109.58 3.04 -49.72
CA ALA A 188 110.88 2.62 -50.26
C ALA A 188 110.87 2.90 -51.77
N ASP A 189 111.98 3.49 -52.21
CA ASP A 189 112.45 3.78 -53.59
C ASP A 189 111.97 5.06 -54.28
#